data_AF-A0A2W6CLL0-F1
#
_entry.id   AF-A0A2W6CLL0-F1
#
_cell.length_a   1.000
_cell.length_b   1.000
_cell.length_c   1.000
_cell.angle_alpha   90.00
_cell.angle_beta   90.00
_cell.angle_gamma   90.00
#
_symmetry.space_group_name_H-M   'P 1'
#
loop_
_entity.id
_entity.type
_entity.pdbx_description
1 polymer ?
#
loop_
_entity_poly.entity_id
_entity_poly.type
_entity_poly.pdbx_seq_one_letter_code
_entity_poly.pdbx_strand_id
1 'polypeptide(L)'
;MVAMITNSTTPSGPFLPPPVPLRTEQDEQLTPLERKLRAMALALGEDHIQLADARWVDMLRDGVTVKLTIGRWRGEAKLEAEDLGLPEAETRELVEASIIELGNKRLLPKRILDALGSVESNARKCLERHSLDTFWGYFVPATAYQAWKRENEGYRARYLAIRDDIAANYDALVSELLTEYAIQAHRSYRYLKALDPDSMTGEEGQEEEGFVRMFVARIRAKIPTGEAIVGSFSYKTIPSLVPLPSMLAEERAAAERIVEQRQAERRDSQQREQMINEVLREARQQKAEMLRDFLSEAIAKLRNLVYEATTDVLASMQKNGGKLIGKSAAQLRNLIAEMEKLNFYNDNEMDEAIKRVQAVLDTVPKHRNVGDLDTKLRSIATICRATLLDLDEVPRSARDLGVADTPTIEMVRSARRELDIETQPQLIDTEPLERQGRDLGPKALNYNPEGGSRCPVIK
;
A
#
# COMPACT_ATOMS: atom_id res chain seq x y z
N MET A 1 53.76 -46.47 -30.25
CA MET A 1 52.77 -47.38 -30.88
C MET A 1 51.44 -46.66 -30.87
N VAL A 2 51.02 -46.18 -32.03
CA VAL A 2 49.87 -45.27 -32.24
C VAL A 2 48.61 -46.12 -32.41
N ALA A 3 47.58 -45.91 -31.58
CA ALA A 3 46.27 -46.53 -31.76
C ALA A 3 45.25 -45.43 -32.08
N MET A 4 44.88 -45.36 -33.36
CA MET A 4 43.75 -44.57 -33.85
C MET A 4 42.44 -45.25 -33.45
N ILE A 5 41.54 -44.50 -32.81
CA ILE A 5 40.14 -44.90 -32.64
C ILE A 5 39.31 -43.98 -33.53
N THR A 6 38.63 -44.58 -34.50
CA THR A 6 37.78 -43.95 -35.49
C THR A 6 36.35 -43.77 -34.94
N ASN A 7 35.81 -42.55 -35.04
CA ASN A 7 34.41 -42.25 -34.75
C ASN A 7 33.53 -42.67 -35.93
N SER A 8 32.57 -43.58 -35.70
CA SER A 8 31.51 -43.93 -36.64
C SER A 8 30.21 -43.22 -36.27
N THR A 9 29.85 -42.22 -37.07
CA THR A 9 28.57 -41.50 -37.00
C THR A 9 27.47 -42.37 -37.60
N THR A 10 26.50 -42.80 -36.79
CA THR A 10 25.27 -43.47 -37.24
C THR A 10 24.15 -42.43 -37.43
N PRO A 11 23.31 -42.54 -38.47
CA PRO A 11 22.23 -41.59 -38.72
C PRO A 11 21.02 -41.87 -37.82
N SER A 12 20.52 -40.82 -37.18
CA SER A 12 19.30 -40.78 -36.37
C SER A 12 18.06 -41.02 -37.22
N GLY A 13 17.37 -42.14 -37.02
CA GLY A 13 16.02 -42.37 -37.52
C GLY A 13 14.96 -41.61 -36.69
N PRO A 14 13.75 -41.39 -37.24
CA PRO A 14 12.69 -40.65 -36.57
C PRO A 14 12.19 -41.39 -35.32
N PHE A 15 12.20 -40.67 -34.19
CA PHE A 15 11.72 -41.11 -32.89
C PHE A 15 10.20 -41.30 -32.94
N LEU A 16 9.73 -42.54 -33.11
CA LEU A 16 8.33 -42.88 -32.87
C LEU A 16 8.07 -42.83 -31.35
N PRO A 17 7.03 -42.13 -30.87
CA PRO A 17 6.67 -42.18 -29.47
C PRO A 17 6.35 -43.63 -29.05
N PRO A 18 6.74 -44.06 -27.84
CA PRO A 18 6.42 -45.41 -27.37
C PRO A 18 4.90 -45.62 -27.35
N PRO A 19 4.43 -46.86 -27.61
CA PRO A 19 3.01 -47.18 -27.57
C PRO A 19 2.43 -46.83 -26.19
N VAL A 20 1.34 -46.06 -26.19
CA VAL A 20 0.59 -45.73 -24.98
C VAL A 20 0.14 -47.04 -24.35
N PRO A 21 0.54 -47.37 -23.10
CA PRO A 21 0.14 -48.62 -22.47
C PRO A 21 -1.39 -48.67 -22.36
N LEU A 22 -1.96 -49.77 -22.84
CA LEU A 22 -3.38 -50.08 -22.73
C LEU A 22 -3.76 -50.08 -21.24
N ARG A 23 -4.72 -49.23 -20.85
CA ARG A 23 -5.33 -49.24 -19.52
C ARG A 23 -5.79 -50.66 -19.23
N THR A 24 -5.19 -51.30 -18.23
CA THR A 24 -5.62 -52.62 -17.78
C THR A 24 -6.84 -52.44 -16.88
N GLU A 25 -7.81 -53.35 -16.91
CA GLU A 25 -9.02 -53.32 -16.07
C GLU A 25 -8.71 -53.27 -14.56
N GLN A 26 -7.46 -53.55 -14.17
CA GLN A 26 -6.97 -53.40 -12.79
C GLN A 26 -6.74 -51.93 -12.37
N ASP A 27 -6.68 -50.97 -13.30
CA ASP A 27 -6.48 -49.54 -12.99
C ASP A 27 -7.75 -48.83 -12.49
N GLU A 28 -8.94 -49.40 -12.70
CA GLU A 28 -10.21 -48.78 -12.27
C GLU A 28 -10.48 -48.91 -10.77
N GLN A 29 -9.80 -49.83 -10.06
CA GLN A 29 -9.98 -50.03 -8.62
C GLN A 29 -8.97 -49.25 -7.76
N LEU A 30 -8.00 -48.56 -8.37
CA LEU A 30 -6.99 -47.81 -7.64
C LEU A 30 -7.54 -46.46 -7.17
N THR A 31 -7.32 -46.14 -5.90
CA THR A 31 -7.65 -44.83 -5.33
C THR A 31 -6.93 -43.71 -6.11
N PRO A 32 -7.44 -42.47 -6.11
CA PRO A 32 -6.78 -41.35 -6.78
C PRO A 32 -5.31 -41.15 -6.35
N LEU A 33 -4.97 -41.50 -5.11
CA LEU A 33 -3.62 -41.42 -4.57
C LEU A 33 -2.71 -42.52 -5.13
N GLU A 34 -3.18 -43.77 -5.17
CA GLU A 34 -2.42 -44.90 -5.73
C GLU A 34 -2.16 -44.73 -7.22
N ARG A 35 -3.15 -44.21 -7.97
CA ARG A 35 -2.97 -43.84 -9.38
C ARG A 35 -1.87 -42.80 -9.57
N LYS A 36 -1.82 -41.79 -8.68
CA LYS A 36 -0.80 -40.75 -8.71
C LYS A 36 0.58 -41.29 -8.34
N LEU A 37 0.68 -42.16 -7.32
CA LEU A 37 1.94 -42.81 -6.94
C LEU A 37 2.49 -43.69 -8.08
N ARG A 38 1.63 -44.48 -8.72
CA ARG A 38 2.00 -45.35 -9.84
C ARG A 38 2.45 -44.55 -11.06
N ALA A 39 1.75 -43.46 -11.40
CA ALA A 39 2.16 -42.57 -12.48
C ALA A 39 3.52 -41.91 -12.21
N MET A 40 3.80 -41.55 -10.95
CA MET A 40 5.06 -40.94 -10.56
C MET A 40 6.22 -41.96 -10.52
N ALA A 41 5.95 -43.21 -10.11
CA ALA A 41 6.91 -44.32 -10.17
C ALA A 41 7.34 -44.59 -11.62
N LEU A 42 6.37 -44.69 -12.53
CA LEU A 42 6.62 -44.85 -13.96
C LEU A 42 7.45 -43.70 -14.55
N ALA A 43 7.14 -42.46 -14.18
CA ALA A 43 7.86 -41.29 -14.68
C ALA A 43 9.31 -41.21 -14.18
N LEU A 44 9.59 -41.75 -12.99
CA LEU A 44 10.93 -41.81 -12.41
C LEU A 44 11.71 -43.08 -12.78
N GLY A 45 11.08 -44.03 -13.47
CA GLY A 45 11.70 -45.32 -13.83
C GLY A 45 11.80 -46.30 -12.66
N GLU A 46 11.02 -46.09 -11.60
CA GLU A 46 11.01 -46.92 -10.39
C GLU A 46 9.80 -47.86 -10.39
N ASP A 47 9.96 -49.08 -9.87
CA ASP A 47 8.89 -50.08 -9.84
C ASP A 47 7.77 -49.72 -8.85
N HIS A 48 8.11 -49.01 -7.77
CA HIS A 48 7.16 -48.58 -6.75
C HIS A 48 7.68 -47.36 -5.97
N ILE A 49 6.77 -46.46 -5.61
CA ILE A 49 7.04 -45.35 -4.70
C ILE A 49 6.18 -45.55 -3.45
N GLN A 50 6.82 -45.63 -2.29
CA GLN A 50 6.12 -45.72 -1.02
C GLN A 50 5.66 -44.33 -0.58
N LEU A 51 4.41 -44.24 -0.08
CA LEU A 51 3.94 -43.03 0.57
C LEU A 51 4.69 -42.89 1.90
N ALA A 52 5.42 -41.79 2.08
CA ALA A 52 5.99 -41.47 3.38
C ALA A 52 4.86 -41.42 4.42
N ASP A 53 5.07 -42.09 5.56
CA ASP A 53 4.07 -42.27 6.61
C ASP A 53 3.46 -40.91 7.01
N ALA A 54 2.13 -40.79 6.99
CA ALA A 54 1.43 -39.54 7.28
C ALA A 54 1.77 -38.99 8.69
N ARG A 55 2.23 -39.87 9.59
CA ARG A 55 2.75 -39.51 10.91
C ARG A 55 3.90 -38.50 10.87
N TRP A 56 4.69 -38.44 9.80
CA TRP A 56 5.76 -37.45 9.65
C TRP A 56 5.24 -36.02 9.55
N VAL A 57 4.08 -35.82 8.90
CA VAL A 57 3.46 -34.49 8.79
C VAL A 57 2.98 -34.02 10.16
N ASP A 58 2.39 -34.91 10.96
CA ASP A 58 1.96 -34.61 12.32
C ASP A 58 3.15 -34.38 13.25
N MET A 59 4.23 -35.16 13.13
CA MET A 59 5.47 -34.92 13.87
C MET A 59 6.09 -33.57 13.55
N LEU A 60 6.07 -33.14 12.27
CA LEU A 60 6.58 -31.84 11.85
C LEU A 60 5.74 -30.65 12.35
N ARG A 61 4.46 -30.85 12.70
CA ARG A 61 3.64 -29.81 13.35
C ARG A 61 4.14 -29.50 14.75
N ASP A 62 4.59 -30.53 15.47
CA ASP A 62 4.89 -30.46 16.91
C ASP A 62 6.39 -30.48 17.22
N GLY A 63 7.21 -29.78 16.42
CA GLY A 63 8.63 -29.66 16.70
C GLY A 63 9.32 -28.54 15.93
N VAL A 64 10.63 -28.42 16.14
CA VAL A 64 11.46 -27.36 15.54
C VAL A 64 12.75 -27.93 14.99
N THR A 65 13.26 -27.35 13.91
CA THR A 65 14.63 -27.59 13.50
C THR A 65 15.57 -26.74 14.34
N VAL A 66 16.68 -27.32 14.78
CA VAL A 66 17.63 -26.64 15.67
C VAL A 66 18.98 -26.55 14.97
N LYS A 67 19.46 -25.32 14.80
CA LYS A 67 20.84 -25.05 14.40
C LYS A 67 21.67 -24.68 15.62
N LEU A 68 22.66 -25.53 15.93
CA LEU A 68 23.64 -25.28 16.97
C LEU A 68 24.93 -24.74 16.33
N THR A 69 25.28 -23.50 16.67
CA THR A 69 26.51 -22.86 16.20
C THR A 69 27.42 -22.60 17.39
N ILE A 70 28.55 -23.30 17.43
CA ILE A 70 29.61 -23.12 18.43
C ILE A 70 30.84 -22.64 17.68
N GLY A 71 31.38 -21.50 18.07
CA GLY A 71 32.51 -20.87 17.40
C GLY A 71 33.50 -20.28 18.40
N ARG A 72 34.78 -20.33 18.06
CA ARG A 72 35.90 -19.74 18.80
C ARG A 72 37.10 -19.60 17.89
N TRP A 73 38.08 -18.82 18.33
CA TRP A 73 39.45 -18.95 17.82
C TRP A 73 39.95 -20.38 18.06
N ARG A 74 40.53 -21.00 17.01
CA ARG A 74 40.90 -22.41 17.03
C ARG A 74 42.09 -22.71 17.95
N GLY A 75 42.91 -21.71 18.25
CA GLY A 75 44.15 -21.91 19.02
C GLY A 75 45.18 -22.72 18.25
N GLU A 76 45.18 -22.60 16.92
CA GLU A 76 46.08 -23.29 16.00
C GLU A 76 46.52 -22.33 14.90
N ALA A 77 47.74 -22.50 14.40
CA ALA A 77 48.26 -21.83 13.21
C ALA A 77 48.99 -22.84 12.33
N LYS A 78 49.09 -22.57 11.02
CA LYS A 78 49.88 -23.41 10.11
C LYS A 78 51.35 -23.41 10.54
N LEU A 79 52.00 -24.56 10.44
CA LEU A 79 53.45 -24.69 10.60
C LEU A 79 54.18 -24.10 9.38
N GLU A 80 55.23 -23.34 9.64
CA GLU A 80 56.17 -22.83 8.65
C GLU A 80 57.40 -23.73 8.61
N ALA A 81 58.12 -23.78 7.46
CA ALA A 81 59.31 -24.62 7.30
C ALA A 81 60.37 -24.32 8.39
N GLU A 82 60.54 -23.04 8.70
CA GLU A 82 61.42 -22.56 9.78
C GLU A 82 61.01 -23.06 11.17
N ASP A 83 59.71 -23.29 11.41
CA ASP A 83 59.25 -23.79 12.72
C ASP A 83 59.80 -25.20 13.01
N LEU A 84 60.03 -25.98 11.95
CA LEU A 84 60.55 -27.35 11.99
C LEU A 84 62.06 -27.42 11.74
N GLY A 85 62.71 -26.28 11.50
CA GLY A 85 64.11 -26.24 11.13
C GLY A 85 64.38 -26.83 9.74
N LEU A 86 63.49 -26.57 8.77
CA LEU A 86 63.68 -26.96 7.38
C LEU A 86 64.09 -25.75 6.53
N PRO A 87 64.94 -25.93 5.50
CA PRO A 87 65.33 -24.87 4.58
C PRO A 87 64.10 -24.28 3.88
N GLU A 88 63.97 -22.95 3.93
CA GLU A 88 62.76 -22.25 3.45
C GLU A 88 62.56 -22.40 1.95
N ALA A 89 63.63 -22.31 1.14
CA ALA A 89 63.54 -22.33 -0.32
C ALA A 89 63.04 -23.68 -0.88
N GLU A 90 63.67 -24.78 -0.46
CA GLU A 90 63.32 -26.13 -0.93
C GLU A 90 61.96 -26.59 -0.38
N THR A 91 61.68 -26.30 0.89
CA THR A 91 60.43 -26.70 1.51
C THR A 91 59.25 -25.91 0.96
N ARG A 92 59.44 -24.62 0.62
CA ARG A 92 58.40 -23.79 -0.01
C ARG A 92 57.98 -24.35 -1.36
N GLU A 93 58.93 -24.74 -2.21
CA GLU A 93 58.63 -25.33 -3.52
C GLU A 93 57.79 -26.61 -3.39
N LEU A 94 58.14 -27.50 -2.45
CA LEU A 94 57.40 -28.74 -2.18
C LEU A 94 56.00 -28.49 -1.62
N VAL A 95 55.84 -27.47 -0.76
CA VAL A 95 54.54 -27.09 -0.20
C VAL A 95 53.65 -26.42 -1.26
N GLU A 96 54.21 -25.57 -2.12
CA GLU A 96 53.49 -24.91 -3.23
C GLU A 96 53.05 -25.91 -4.30
N ALA A 97 53.90 -26.88 -4.61
CA ALA A 97 53.56 -28.01 -5.48
C ALA A 97 52.57 -29.00 -4.85
N SER A 98 52.10 -28.76 -3.62
CA SER A 98 51.20 -29.65 -2.86
C SER A 98 51.75 -31.07 -2.66
N ILE A 99 53.08 -31.22 -2.65
CA ILE A 99 53.76 -32.50 -2.44
C ILE A 99 53.82 -32.83 -0.94
N ILE A 100 53.93 -31.81 -0.08
CA ILE A 100 54.03 -31.97 1.40
C ILE A 100 53.12 -30.96 2.12
N GLU A 101 52.42 -31.41 3.17
CA GLU A 101 51.66 -30.57 4.09
C GLU A 101 52.31 -30.52 5.48
N LEU A 102 52.72 -29.33 5.94
CA LEU A 102 53.47 -29.15 7.21
C LEU A 102 52.61 -29.25 8.48
N GLY A 103 51.28 -29.39 8.38
CA GLY A 103 50.38 -29.46 9.53
C GLY A 103 50.22 -28.14 10.30
N ASN A 104 49.80 -28.23 11.57
CA ASN A 104 49.47 -27.08 12.43
C ASN A 104 50.24 -27.10 13.76
N LYS A 105 50.61 -25.92 14.24
CA LYS A 105 51.14 -25.66 15.58
C LYS A 105 50.06 -25.13 16.51
N ARG A 106 50.15 -25.48 17.79
CA ARG A 106 49.17 -25.11 18.81
C ARG A 106 49.52 -23.77 19.44
N LEU A 107 48.53 -22.90 19.54
CA LEU A 107 48.64 -21.58 20.17
C LEU A 107 47.94 -21.52 21.53
N LEU A 108 47.49 -22.68 22.03
CA LEU A 108 46.97 -22.91 23.37
C LEU A 108 47.44 -24.27 23.89
N PRO A 109 47.57 -24.45 25.22
CA PRO A 109 47.89 -25.74 25.81
C PRO A 109 46.92 -26.83 25.36
N LYS A 110 47.45 -28.02 25.04
CA LYS A 110 46.67 -29.15 24.50
C LYS A 110 45.45 -29.49 25.36
N ARG A 111 45.63 -29.49 26.69
CA ARG A 111 44.57 -29.79 27.67
C ARG A 111 43.32 -28.91 27.49
N ILE A 112 43.50 -27.63 27.12
CA ILE A 112 42.41 -26.69 26.93
C ILE A 112 41.71 -26.96 25.59
N LEU A 113 42.48 -27.19 24.53
CA LEU A 113 41.95 -27.53 23.21
C LEU A 113 41.12 -28.82 23.26
N ASP A 114 41.61 -29.85 23.95
CA ASP A 114 40.93 -31.13 24.14
C ASP A 114 39.64 -30.94 24.96
N ALA A 115 39.68 -30.13 26.03
CA ALA A 115 38.49 -29.82 26.84
C ALA A 115 37.41 -29.09 26.02
N LEU A 116 37.79 -28.08 25.24
CA LEU A 116 36.88 -27.36 24.35
C LEU A 116 36.29 -28.28 23.27
N GLY A 117 37.13 -29.09 22.62
CA GLY A 117 36.69 -30.05 21.60
C GLY A 117 35.75 -31.11 22.16
N SER A 118 36.02 -31.59 23.38
CA SER A 118 35.14 -32.53 24.08
C SER A 118 33.77 -31.94 24.38
N VAL A 119 33.71 -30.71 24.92
CA VAL A 119 32.43 -30.04 25.19
C VAL A 119 31.64 -29.81 23.90
N GLU A 120 32.32 -29.37 22.84
CA GLU A 120 31.71 -29.12 21.53
C GLU A 120 31.17 -30.41 20.89
N SER A 121 31.95 -31.49 20.90
CA SER A 121 31.54 -32.80 20.38
C SER A 121 30.35 -33.35 21.17
N ASN A 122 30.39 -33.26 22.50
CA ASN A 122 29.30 -33.74 23.34
C ASN A 122 28.02 -32.92 23.20
N ALA A 123 28.12 -31.60 23.00
CA ALA A 123 26.97 -30.75 22.71
C ALA A 123 26.28 -31.14 21.40
N ARG A 124 27.06 -31.45 20.34
CA ARG A 124 26.50 -31.94 19.07
C ARG A 124 25.88 -33.33 19.22
N LYS A 125 26.56 -34.26 19.88
CA LYS A 125 25.99 -35.59 20.20
C LYS A 125 24.74 -35.50 21.07
N CYS A 126 24.65 -34.51 21.95
CA CYS A 126 23.45 -34.23 22.74
C CYS A 126 22.28 -33.84 21.85
N LEU A 127 22.52 -32.99 20.84
CA LEU A 127 21.51 -32.65 19.83
C LEU A 127 21.12 -33.89 19.02
N GLU A 128 22.07 -34.64 18.49
CA GLU A 128 21.83 -35.88 17.74
C GLU A 128 20.97 -36.89 18.52
N ARG A 129 21.24 -37.09 19.82
CA ARG A 129 20.44 -38.00 20.68
C ARG A 129 18.98 -37.59 20.85
N HIS A 130 18.67 -36.31 20.74
CA HIS A 130 17.32 -35.77 20.95
C HIS A 130 16.65 -35.31 19.66
N SER A 131 17.26 -35.58 18.52
CA SER A 131 16.78 -35.10 17.22
C SER A 131 16.74 -36.21 16.18
N LEU A 132 16.02 -35.92 15.11
CA LEU A 132 16.08 -36.66 13.86
C LEU A 132 16.92 -35.86 12.88
N ASP A 133 17.89 -36.51 12.24
CA ASP A 133 18.62 -35.88 11.15
C ASP A 133 17.71 -35.80 9.91
N THR A 134 17.50 -34.59 9.40
CA THR A 134 16.61 -34.32 8.28
C THR A 134 17.31 -33.45 7.25
N PHE A 135 16.73 -33.35 6.05
CA PHE A 135 17.23 -32.46 5.01
C PHE A 135 17.32 -30.98 5.46
N TRP A 136 16.51 -30.55 6.42
CA TRP A 136 16.53 -29.20 6.99
C TRP A 136 17.43 -29.05 8.22
N GLY A 137 18.20 -30.09 8.55
CA GLY A 137 19.03 -30.20 9.74
C GLY A 137 18.37 -31.02 10.85
N TYR A 138 18.84 -30.86 12.09
CA TYR A 138 18.35 -31.62 13.24
C TYR A 138 16.96 -31.17 13.67
N PHE A 139 15.96 -32.03 13.49
CA PHE A 139 14.59 -31.82 13.95
C PHE A 139 14.41 -32.33 15.38
N VAL A 140 14.00 -31.46 16.29
CA VAL A 140 13.75 -31.78 17.70
C VAL A 140 12.25 -31.71 17.97
N PRO A 141 11.59 -32.84 18.29
CA PRO A 141 10.18 -32.84 18.71
C PRO A 141 9.96 -32.00 19.97
N ALA A 142 8.79 -31.36 20.10
CA ALA A 142 8.45 -30.52 21.26
C ALA A 142 8.54 -31.28 22.59
N THR A 143 8.21 -32.58 22.58
CA THR A 143 8.32 -33.48 23.73
C THR A 143 9.76 -33.68 24.21
N ALA A 144 10.74 -33.69 23.30
CA ALA A 144 12.16 -33.86 23.60
C ALA A 144 12.91 -32.52 23.77
N TYR A 145 12.36 -31.42 23.27
CA TYR A 145 13.02 -30.12 23.22
C TYR A 145 13.43 -29.60 24.60
N GLN A 146 12.57 -29.71 25.61
CA GLN A 146 12.88 -29.21 26.95
C GLN A 146 14.00 -30.01 27.63
N ALA A 147 14.00 -31.33 27.45
CA ALA A 147 15.05 -32.21 27.98
C ALA A 147 16.40 -31.89 27.32
N TRP A 148 16.41 -31.82 25.98
CA TRP A 148 17.57 -31.43 25.21
C TRP A 148 18.11 -30.05 25.61
N LYS A 149 17.22 -29.04 25.69
CA LYS A 149 17.60 -27.66 26.02
C LYS A 149 18.29 -27.58 27.38
N ARG A 150 17.77 -28.30 28.38
CA ARG A 150 18.35 -28.35 29.72
C ARG A 150 19.76 -28.96 29.71
N GLU A 151 19.93 -30.08 29.01
CA GLU A 151 21.24 -30.74 28.92
C GLU A 151 22.25 -29.90 28.11
N ASN A 152 21.81 -29.30 27.01
CA ASN A 152 22.59 -28.38 26.17
C ASN A 152 23.05 -27.14 26.92
N GLU A 153 22.23 -26.58 27.82
CA GLU A 153 22.62 -25.46 28.67
C GLU A 153 23.77 -25.84 29.62
N GLY A 154 23.83 -27.09 30.09
CA GLY A 154 24.96 -27.60 30.87
C GLY A 154 26.26 -27.69 30.06
N TYR A 155 26.19 -28.01 28.76
CA TYR A 155 27.35 -27.93 27.87
C TYR A 155 27.76 -26.47 27.61
N ARG A 156 26.79 -25.58 27.38
CA ARG A 156 27.03 -24.15 27.20
C ARG A 156 27.73 -23.54 28.42
N ALA A 157 27.24 -23.83 29.63
CA ALA A 157 27.84 -23.35 30.88
C ALA A 157 29.29 -23.82 31.02
N ARG A 158 29.57 -25.11 30.77
CA ARG A 158 30.95 -25.64 30.80
C ARG A 158 31.85 -25.00 29.74
N TYR A 159 31.33 -24.78 28.53
CA TYR A 159 32.06 -24.13 27.45
C TYR A 159 32.47 -22.69 27.84
N LEU A 160 31.55 -21.92 28.42
CA LEU A 160 31.81 -20.57 28.89
C LEU A 160 32.70 -20.54 30.15
N ALA A 161 32.60 -21.54 31.03
CA ALA A 161 33.52 -21.65 32.16
C ALA A 161 34.98 -21.85 31.71
N ILE A 162 35.22 -22.63 30.64
CA ILE A 162 36.56 -22.78 30.06
C ILE A 162 37.04 -21.45 29.45
N ARG A 163 36.16 -20.68 28.79
CA ARG A 163 36.48 -19.34 28.30
C ARG A 163 36.92 -18.42 29.44
N ASP A 164 36.18 -18.44 30.54
CA ASP A 164 36.44 -17.58 31.69
C ASP A 164 37.74 -18.00 32.41
N ASP A 165 38.04 -19.30 32.46
CA ASP A 165 39.31 -19.85 32.93
C ASP A 165 40.50 -19.40 32.05
N ILE A 166 40.34 -19.42 30.72
CA ILE A 166 41.35 -18.89 29.79
C ILE A 166 41.59 -17.40 30.04
N ALA A 167 40.53 -16.63 30.28
CA ALA A 167 40.65 -15.19 30.55
C ALA A 167 41.38 -14.92 31.86
N ALA A 168 41.00 -15.63 32.93
CA ALA A 168 41.58 -15.47 34.26
C ALA A 168 43.06 -15.91 34.31
N ASN A 169 43.42 -16.95 33.55
CA ASN A 169 44.76 -17.53 33.57
C ASN A 169 45.60 -17.22 32.31
N TYR A 170 45.19 -16.24 31.50
CA TYR A 170 45.77 -15.98 30.17
C TYR A 170 47.30 -15.89 30.18
N ASP A 171 47.88 -15.05 31.04
CA ASP A 171 49.33 -14.84 31.06
C ASP A 171 50.09 -16.11 31.50
N ALA A 172 49.55 -16.85 32.45
CA ALA A 172 50.12 -18.12 32.89
C ALA A 172 50.10 -19.18 31.78
N LEU A 173 48.98 -19.29 31.05
CA LEU A 173 48.81 -20.22 29.92
C LEU A 173 49.77 -19.89 28.77
N VAL A 174 49.93 -18.60 28.46
CA VAL A 174 50.89 -18.15 27.46
C VAL A 174 52.31 -18.48 27.92
N SER A 175 52.66 -18.18 29.17
CA SER A 175 54.01 -18.45 29.68
C SER A 175 54.33 -19.95 29.65
N GLU A 176 53.37 -20.80 30.04
CA GLU A 176 53.47 -22.27 29.95
C GLU A 176 53.78 -22.68 28.49
N LEU A 177 52.97 -22.20 27.55
CA LEU A 177 53.11 -22.51 26.13
C LEU A 177 54.44 -22.03 25.54
N LEU A 178 54.85 -20.79 25.83
CA LEU A 178 56.10 -20.24 25.31
C LEU A 178 57.33 -20.95 25.89
N THR A 179 57.25 -21.46 27.12
CA THR A 179 58.30 -22.28 27.72
C THR A 179 58.46 -23.60 26.96
N GLU A 180 57.36 -24.26 26.61
CA GLU A 180 57.41 -25.48 25.78
C GLU A 180 57.99 -25.19 24.39
N TYR A 181 57.61 -24.06 23.78
CA TYR A 181 58.16 -23.66 22.49
C TYR A 181 59.64 -23.28 22.55
N ALA A 182 60.12 -22.68 23.64
CA ALA A 182 61.55 -22.43 23.82
C ALA A 182 62.34 -23.74 23.81
N ILE A 183 61.87 -24.77 24.53
CA ILE A 183 62.48 -26.11 24.53
C ILE A 183 62.54 -26.70 23.11
N GLN A 184 61.47 -26.56 22.32
CA GLN A 184 61.47 -27.03 20.93
C GLN A 184 62.39 -26.18 20.03
N ALA A 185 62.41 -24.87 20.21
CA ALA A 185 63.28 -23.97 19.45
C ALA A 185 64.77 -24.30 19.66
N HIS A 186 65.19 -24.61 20.89
CA HIS A 186 66.55 -25.10 21.16
C HIS A 186 66.87 -26.38 20.35
N ARG A 187 65.91 -27.30 20.24
CA ARG A 187 66.08 -28.54 19.47
C ARG A 187 66.16 -28.26 17.97
N SER A 188 65.25 -27.43 17.45
CA SER A 188 65.23 -27.04 16.03
C SER A 188 66.51 -26.30 15.64
N TYR A 189 67.03 -25.41 16.49
CA TYR A 189 68.31 -24.72 16.26
C TYR A 189 69.47 -25.71 16.13
N ARG A 190 69.58 -26.66 17.07
CA ARG A 190 70.65 -27.67 17.04
C ARG A 190 70.57 -28.56 15.80
N TYR A 191 69.36 -28.86 15.36
CA TYR A 191 69.11 -29.64 14.14
C TYR A 191 69.53 -28.86 12.89
N LEU A 192 69.07 -27.62 12.75
CA LEU A 192 69.45 -26.72 11.66
C LEU A 192 70.96 -26.54 11.57
N LYS A 193 71.62 -26.22 12.69
CA LYS A 193 73.06 -26.02 12.76
C LYS A 193 73.86 -27.27 12.36
N ALA A 194 73.31 -28.46 12.58
CA ALA A 194 73.95 -29.72 12.19
C ALA A 194 73.76 -30.06 10.71
N LEU A 195 72.63 -29.63 10.10
CA LEU A 195 72.30 -29.90 8.71
C LEU A 195 72.89 -28.89 7.74
N ASP A 196 72.79 -27.61 8.07
CA ASP A 196 73.23 -26.51 7.22
C ASP A 196 73.74 -25.35 8.10
N PRO A 197 75.03 -25.37 8.50
CA PRO A 197 75.63 -24.32 9.32
C PRO A 197 75.56 -22.93 8.69
N ASP A 198 75.54 -22.85 7.35
CA ASP A 198 75.58 -21.60 6.59
C ASP A 198 74.18 -20.98 6.44
N SER A 199 73.11 -21.74 6.67
CA SER A 199 71.72 -21.22 6.64
C SER A 199 71.39 -20.17 7.72
N MET A 200 72.20 -20.08 8.79
CA MET A 200 71.99 -19.18 9.92
C MET A 200 72.59 -17.79 9.67
N THR A 201 72.10 -17.10 8.65
CA THR A 201 72.58 -15.77 8.24
C THR A 201 71.89 -14.64 9.02
N GLY A 202 72.59 -14.06 9.98
CA GLY A 202 72.15 -12.90 10.79
C GLY A 202 72.77 -12.92 12.19
N GLU A 203 73.15 -11.76 12.75
CA GLU A 203 73.81 -11.67 14.06
C GLU A 203 72.99 -12.35 15.18
N GLU A 204 71.66 -12.25 15.14
CA GLU A 204 70.76 -12.90 16.10
C GLU A 204 70.49 -14.39 15.79
N GLY A 205 70.75 -14.86 14.56
CA GLY A 205 70.58 -16.24 14.15
C GLY A 205 71.80 -17.12 14.46
N GLN A 206 72.98 -16.53 14.63
CA GLN A 206 74.21 -17.28 14.93
C GLN A 206 74.25 -17.79 16.37
N GLU A 207 73.62 -17.09 17.31
CA GLU A 207 73.53 -17.47 18.71
C GLU A 207 72.24 -18.27 18.99
N GLU A 208 72.36 -19.39 19.72
CA GLU A 208 71.22 -20.26 20.08
C GLU A 208 70.11 -19.48 20.80
N GLU A 209 70.49 -18.61 21.74
CA GLU A 209 69.55 -17.78 22.50
C GLU A 209 68.86 -16.71 21.64
N GLY A 210 69.57 -16.16 20.65
CA GLY A 210 69.00 -15.20 19.69
C GLY A 210 67.91 -15.86 18.84
N PHE A 211 68.20 -17.05 18.29
CA PHE A 211 67.23 -17.84 17.54
C PHE A 211 65.99 -18.19 18.38
N VAL A 212 66.19 -18.69 19.61
CA VAL A 212 65.08 -19.07 20.50
C VAL A 212 64.21 -17.86 20.83
N ARG A 213 64.81 -16.71 21.13
CA ARG A 213 64.09 -15.46 21.39
C ARG A 213 63.23 -15.04 20.20
N MET A 214 63.80 -15.03 18.99
CA MET A 214 63.06 -14.69 17.76
C MET A 214 61.92 -15.68 17.48
N PHE A 215 62.19 -16.98 17.65
CA PHE A 215 61.21 -18.04 17.46
C PHE A 215 60.01 -17.84 18.40
N VAL A 216 60.28 -17.68 19.70
CA VAL A 216 59.26 -17.46 20.73
C VAL A 216 58.49 -16.15 20.48
N ALA A 217 59.17 -15.08 20.08
CA ALA A 217 58.54 -13.81 19.75
C ALA A 217 57.55 -13.94 18.56
N ARG A 218 57.92 -14.70 17.52
CA ARG A 218 57.05 -14.99 16.38
C ARG A 218 55.83 -15.82 16.78
N ILE A 219 55.99 -16.81 17.66
CA ILE A 219 54.84 -17.55 18.22
C ILE A 219 53.93 -16.61 19.02
N ARG A 220 54.50 -15.81 19.92
CA ARG A 220 53.75 -14.84 20.74
C ARG A 220 52.97 -13.85 19.88
N ALA A 221 53.54 -13.35 18.79
CA ALA A 221 52.87 -12.43 17.87
C ALA A 221 51.62 -13.03 17.22
N LYS A 222 51.53 -14.37 17.09
CA LYS A 222 50.36 -15.07 16.54
C LYS A 222 49.29 -15.36 17.60
N ILE A 223 49.56 -15.16 18.89
CA ILE A 223 48.59 -15.37 19.98
C ILE A 223 47.80 -14.07 20.20
N PRO A 224 46.47 -14.05 19.96
CA PRO A 224 45.65 -12.87 20.23
C PRO A 224 45.61 -12.53 21.72
N THR A 225 45.23 -11.29 22.04
CA THR A 225 45.02 -10.87 23.43
C THR A 225 43.93 -11.71 24.11
N GLY A 226 43.99 -11.82 25.44
CA GLY A 226 42.96 -12.54 26.22
C GLY A 226 41.54 -12.05 25.90
N GLU A 227 41.33 -10.74 25.77
CA GLU A 227 40.06 -10.14 25.39
C GLU A 227 39.59 -10.58 23.99
N ALA A 228 40.49 -10.59 23.00
CA ALA A 228 40.18 -11.04 21.64
C ALA A 228 39.84 -12.53 21.60
N ILE A 229 40.54 -13.35 22.39
CA ILE A 229 40.23 -14.77 22.55
C ILE A 229 38.82 -14.91 23.13
N VAL A 230 38.52 -14.25 24.25
CA VAL A 230 37.20 -14.29 24.92
C VAL A 230 36.08 -13.82 23.98
N GLY A 231 36.29 -12.73 23.24
CA GLY A 231 35.33 -12.18 22.29
C GLY A 231 35.05 -13.11 21.09
N SER A 232 35.97 -14.03 20.78
CA SER A 232 35.76 -15.01 19.70
C SER A 232 34.76 -16.12 20.07
N PHE A 233 34.50 -16.34 21.37
CA PHE A 233 33.62 -17.42 21.81
C PHE A 233 32.16 -17.11 21.50
N SER A 234 31.49 -18.04 20.83
CA SER A 234 30.07 -17.97 20.51
C SER A 234 29.42 -19.33 20.72
N TYR A 235 28.24 -19.31 21.34
CA TYR A 235 27.42 -20.50 21.54
C TYR A 235 25.97 -20.09 21.29
N LYS A 236 25.47 -20.35 20.08
CA LYS A 236 24.16 -19.92 19.61
C LYS A 236 23.29 -21.12 19.26
N THR A 237 22.04 -21.03 19.67
CA THR A 237 21.01 -22.02 19.39
C THR A 237 19.86 -21.31 18.69
N ILE A 238 19.55 -21.72 17.47
CA ILE A 238 18.51 -21.10 16.64
C ILE A 238 17.45 -22.18 16.35
N PRO A 239 16.31 -22.16 17.06
CA PRO A 239 15.15 -22.97 16.70
C PRO A 239 14.41 -22.31 15.53
N SER A 240 14.04 -23.09 14.52
CA SER A 240 13.29 -22.66 13.35
C SER A 240 12.09 -23.60 13.14
N LEU A 241 10.94 -23.03 12.75
CA LEU A 241 9.77 -23.82 12.38
C LEU A 241 9.82 -24.13 10.89
N VAL A 242 9.55 -25.38 10.50
CA VAL A 242 9.41 -25.76 9.09
C VAL A 242 7.94 -25.55 8.71
N PRO A 243 7.60 -24.57 7.85
CA PRO A 243 6.21 -24.31 7.48
C PRO A 243 5.69 -25.46 6.61
N LEU A 244 4.59 -26.08 7.03
CA LEU A 244 3.92 -27.11 6.25
C LEU A 244 3.10 -26.48 5.11
N PRO A 245 2.99 -27.13 3.94
CA PRO A 245 2.17 -26.64 2.83
C PRO A 245 0.70 -26.37 3.21
N SER A 246 0.14 -27.12 4.16
CA SER A 246 -1.22 -26.90 4.68
C SER A 246 -1.35 -25.58 5.45
N MET A 247 -0.34 -25.21 6.25
CA MET A 247 -0.32 -23.94 6.99
C MET A 247 -0.22 -22.76 6.03
N LEU A 248 0.61 -22.89 4.98
CA LEU A 248 0.73 -21.87 3.95
C LEU A 248 -0.56 -21.73 3.12
N ALA A 249 -1.30 -22.82 2.90
CA ALA A 249 -2.59 -22.79 2.21
C ALA A 249 -3.69 -22.13 3.07
N GLU A 250 -3.72 -22.41 4.37
CA GLU A 250 -4.63 -21.76 5.32
C GLU A 250 -4.36 -20.26 5.44
N GLU A 251 -3.08 -19.85 5.54
CA GLU A 251 -2.69 -18.44 5.54
C GLU A 251 -3.08 -17.72 4.26
N ARG A 252 -2.89 -18.35 3.09
CA ARG A 252 -3.33 -17.80 1.80
C ARG A 252 -4.85 -17.64 1.74
N ALA A 253 -5.60 -18.67 2.14
CA ALA A 253 -7.07 -18.61 2.14
C ALA A 253 -7.62 -17.57 3.14
N ALA A 254 -6.94 -17.34 4.26
CA ALA A 254 -7.28 -16.27 5.18
C ALA A 254 -6.97 -14.87 4.59
N ALA A 255 -5.82 -14.73 3.93
CA ALA A 255 -5.45 -13.49 3.26
C ALA A 255 -6.43 -13.14 2.11
N GLU A 256 -6.83 -14.13 1.32
CA GLU A 256 -7.82 -13.97 0.24
C GLU A 256 -9.18 -13.53 0.80
N ARG A 257 -9.67 -14.15 1.88
CA ARG A 257 -10.91 -13.73 2.55
C ARG A 257 -10.87 -12.27 3.02
N ILE A 258 -9.74 -11.80 3.55
CA ILE A 258 -9.58 -10.40 3.97
C ILE A 258 -9.64 -9.46 2.76
N VAL A 259 -9.04 -9.85 1.64
CA VAL A 259 -9.07 -9.05 0.39
C VAL A 259 -10.48 -9.00 -0.17
N GLU A 260 -11.18 -10.14 -0.24
CA GLU A 260 -12.56 -10.22 -0.71
C GLU A 260 -13.52 -9.39 0.15
N GLN A 261 -13.41 -9.48 1.48
CA GLN A 261 -14.22 -8.69 2.40
C GLN A 261 -14.02 -7.19 2.19
N ARG A 262 -12.77 -6.74 2.06
CA ARG A 262 -12.45 -5.33 1.77
C ARG A 262 -12.98 -4.88 0.40
N GLN A 263 -13.00 -5.76 -0.60
CA GLN A 263 -13.57 -5.44 -1.91
C GLN A 263 -15.10 -5.33 -1.86
N ALA A 264 -15.76 -6.23 -1.11
CA ALA A 264 -17.21 -6.17 -0.91
C ALA A 264 -17.63 -4.88 -0.20
N GLU A 265 -16.95 -4.50 0.89
CA GLU A 265 -17.22 -3.25 1.62
C GLU A 265 -17.05 -2.00 0.75
N ARG A 266 -16.05 -1.99 -0.15
CA ARG A 266 -15.85 -0.90 -1.12
C ARG A 266 -16.99 -0.82 -2.13
N ARG A 267 -17.48 -1.96 -2.64
CA ARG A 267 -18.61 -2.00 -3.58
C ARG A 267 -19.89 -1.48 -2.91
N ASP A 268 -20.17 -1.93 -1.69
CA ASP A 268 -21.34 -1.48 -0.93
C ASP A 268 -21.29 0.03 -0.65
N SER A 269 -20.10 0.54 -0.30
CA SER A 269 -19.92 1.98 -0.06
C SER A 269 -20.16 2.81 -1.32
N GLN A 270 -19.63 2.36 -2.47
CA GLN A 270 -19.84 3.04 -3.76
C GLN A 270 -21.31 3.01 -4.19
N GLN A 271 -22.01 1.90 -3.99
CA GLN A 271 -23.45 1.80 -4.30
C GLN A 271 -24.29 2.75 -3.43
N ARG A 272 -23.96 2.87 -2.14
CA ARG A 272 -24.65 3.81 -1.23
C ARG A 272 -24.43 5.26 -1.63
N GLU A 273 -23.21 5.65 -2.01
CA GLU A 273 -22.93 7.01 -2.48
C GLU A 273 -23.67 7.34 -3.78
N GLN A 274 -23.74 6.40 -4.73
CA GLN A 274 -24.51 6.59 -5.96
C GLN A 274 -26.00 6.78 -5.67
N MET A 275 -26.57 5.93 -4.80
CA MET A 275 -27.98 6.03 -4.41
C MET A 275 -28.31 7.35 -3.70
N ILE A 276 -27.44 7.81 -2.79
CA ILE A 276 -27.63 9.10 -2.09
C ILE A 276 -27.62 10.26 -3.09
N ASN A 277 -26.69 10.26 -4.05
CA ASN A 277 -26.61 11.31 -5.06
C ASN A 277 -27.84 11.34 -5.98
N GLU A 278 -28.37 10.17 -6.34
CA GLU A 278 -29.57 10.06 -7.17
C GLU A 278 -30.81 10.59 -6.42
N VAL A 279 -31.01 10.17 -5.17
CA VAL A 279 -32.10 10.67 -4.31
C VAL A 279 -32.01 12.18 -4.11
N LEU A 280 -30.80 12.73 -3.90
CA LEU A 280 -30.62 14.18 -3.76
C LEU A 280 -30.92 14.94 -5.06
N ARG A 281 -30.62 14.36 -6.22
CA ARG A 281 -30.93 14.95 -7.52
C ARG A 281 -32.45 14.99 -7.75
N GLU A 282 -33.13 13.88 -7.50
CA GLU A 282 -34.59 13.79 -7.62
C GLU A 282 -35.30 14.76 -6.66
N ALA A 283 -34.86 14.82 -5.40
CA ALA A 283 -35.43 15.75 -4.41
C ALA A 283 -35.26 17.22 -4.81
N ARG A 284 -34.13 17.58 -5.46
CA ARG A 284 -33.92 18.94 -6.00
C ARG A 284 -34.81 19.24 -7.19
N GLN A 285 -34.99 18.28 -8.09
CA GLN A 285 -35.87 18.43 -9.26
C GLN A 285 -37.32 18.61 -8.83
N GLN A 286 -37.82 17.73 -7.95
CA GLN A 286 -39.17 17.84 -7.40
C GLN A 286 -39.41 19.17 -6.67
N LYS A 287 -38.42 19.64 -5.90
CA LYS A 287 -38.54 20.94 -5.22
C LYS A 287 -38.56 22.11 -6.21
N ALA A 288 -37.78 22.05 -7.28
CA ALA A 288 -37.76 23.09 -8.31
C ALA A 288 -39.09 23.13 -9.09
N GLU A 289 -39.66 21.98 -9.43
CA GLU A 289 -40.99 21.87 -10.06
C GLU A 289 -42.08 22.42 -9.14
N MET A 290 -42.12 21.99 -7.87
CA MET A 290 -43.09 22.49 -6.89
C MET A 290 -43.01 24.01 -6.69
N LEU A 291 -41.81 24.58 -6.68
CA LEU A 291 -41.63 26.04 -6.59
C LEU A 291 -42.11 26.75 -7.87
N ARG A 292 -41.87 26.17 -9.05
CA ARG A 292 -42.33 26.74 -10.33
C ARG A 292 -43.86 26.76 -10.40
N ASP A 293 -44.50 25.67 -10.03
CA ASP A 293 -45.98 25.57 -10.05
C ASP A 293 -46.61 26.55 -9.05
N PHE A 294 -46.04 26.65 -7.85
CA PHE A 294 -46.47 27.62 -6.85
C PHE A 294 -46.32 29.07 -7.33
N LEU A 295 -45.19 29.42 -7.95
CA LEU A 295 -44.97 30.77 -8.49
C LEU A 295 -45.95 31.08 -9.63
N SER A 296 -46.18 30.12 -10.53
CA SER A 296 -47.16 30.23 -11.61
C SER A 296 -48.57 30.53 -11.07
N GLU A 297 -49.02 29.76 -10.07
CA GLU A 297 -50.33 29.95 -9.44
C GLU A 297 -50.43 31.30 -8.71
N ALA A 298 -49.36 31.74 -8.05
CA ALA A 298 -49.31 33.03 -7.38
C ALA A 298 -49.40 34.20 -8.37
N ILE A 299 -48.66 34.14 -9.49
CA ILE A 299 -48.70 35.16 -10.55
C ILE A 299 -50.08 35.20 -11.19
N ALA A 300 -50.67 34.05 -11.50
CA ALA A 300 -52.02 33.95 -12.05
C ALA A 300 -53.06 34.63 -11.14
N LYS A 301 -53.05 34.32 -9.83
CA LYS A 301 -53.96 34.96 -8.86
C LYS A 301 -53.77 36.47 -8.79
N LEU A 302 -52.53 36.94 -8.79
CA LEU A 302 -52.20 38.37 -8.74
C LEU A 302 -52.69 39.10 -10.00
N ARG A 303 -52.35 38.58 -11.18
CA ARG A 303 -52.76 39.15 -12.47
C ARG A 303 -54.28 39.13 -12.65
N ASN A 304 -54.97 38.11 -12.14
CA ASN A 304 -56.42 38.04 -12.15
C ASN A 304 -57.06 39.10 -11.25
N LEU A 305 -56.53 39.30 -10.04
CA LEU A 305 -57.02 40.33 -9.12
C LEU A 305 -56.89 41.74 -9.74
N VAL A 306 -55.74 42.05 -10.35
CA VAL A 306 -55.51 43.31 -11.08
C VAL A 306 -56.45 43.43 -12.28
N TYR A 307 -56.63 42.36 -13.04
CA TYR A 307 -57.51 42.34 -14.19
C TYR A 307 -58.97 42.62 -13.82
N GLU A 308 -59.50 41.95 -12.80
CA GLU A 308 -60.87 42.15 -12.32
C GLU A 308 -61.09 43.57 -11.82
N ALA A 309 -60.17 44.09 -11.00
CA ALA A 309 -60.28 45.43 -10.45
C ALA A 309 -60.19 46.53 -11.54
N THR A 310 -59.29 46.38 -12.53
CA THR A 310 -59.16 47.35 -13.63
C THR A 310 -60.38 47.32 -14.55
N THR A 311 -60.91 46.14 -14.87
CA THR A 311 -62.11 46.00 -15.72
C THR A 311 -63.39 46.44 -15.02
N ASP A 312 -63.54 46.22 -13.71
CA ASP A 312 -64.65 46.76 -12.90
C ASP A 312 -64.68 48.30 -12.94
N VAL A 313 -63.50 48.92 -12.82
CA VAL A 313 -63.37 50.38 -12.85
C VAL A 313 -63.67 50.92 -14.23
N LEU A 314 -63.16 50.30 -15.29
CA LEU A 314 -63.49 50.65 -16.68
C LEU A 314 -64.99 50.55 -16.95
N ALA A 315 -65.65 49.47 -16.53
CA ALA A 315 -67.09 49.29 -16.67
C ALA A 315 -67.88 50.38 -15.92
N SER A 316 -67.43 50.74 -14.72
CA SER A 316 -68.02 51.85 -13.95
C SER A 316 -67.84 53.18 -14.67
N MET A 317 -66.65 53.48 -15.20
CA MET A 317 -66.40 54.72 -15.95
C MET A 317 -67.26 54.82 -17.21
N GLN A 318 -67.41 53.72 -17.97
CA GLN A 318 -68.25 53.66 -19.16
C GLN A 318 -69.73 53.94 -18.82
N LYS A 319 -70.26 53.33 -17.76
CA LYS A 319 -71.64 53.55 -17.30
C LYS A 319 -71.91 54.99 -16.85
N ASN A 320 -70.88 55.71 -16.40
CA ASN A 320 -71.00 57.06 -15.84
C ASN A 320 -70.50 58.16 -16.78
N GLY A 321 -70.52 57.90 -18.10
CA GLY A 321 -70.17 58.88 -19.12
C GLY A 321 -68.71 59.33 -19.08
N GLY A 322 -67.80 58.40 -18.76
CA GLY A 322 -66.36 58.66 -18.70
C GLY A 322 -65.90 59.38 -17.43
N LYS A 323 -66.73 59.44 -16.38
CA LYS A 323 -66.37 60.05 -15.09
C LYS A 323 -65.93 58.98 -14.09
N LEU A 324 -64.86 59.27 -13.33
CA LEU A 324 -64.40 58.44 -12.24
C LEU A 324 -65.19 58.74 -10.95
N ILE A 325 -65.92 57.74 -10.45
CA ILE A 325 -66.69 57.85 -9.20
C ILE A 325 -65.78 57.53 -7.99
N GLY A 326 -66.05 58.18 -6.86
CA GLY A 326 -65.31 57.98 -5.61
C GLY A 326 -65.16 56.51 -5.17
N LYS A 327 -66.19 55.68 -5.37
CA LYS A 327 -66.13 54.23 -5.07
C LYS A 327 -65.10 53.51 -5.95
N SER A 328 -65.05 53.80 -7.25
CA SER A 328 -64.06 53.23 -8.17
C SER A 328 -62.64 53.72 -7.86
N ALA A 329 -62.49 54.98 -7.47
CA ALA A 329 -61.20 55.52 -7.02
C ALA A 329 -60.71 54.85 -5.72
N ALA A 330 -61.63 54.57 -4.78
CA ALA A 330 -61.31 53.83 -3.56
C ALA A 330 -60.91 52.37 -3.86
N GLN A 331 -61.61 51.70 -4.79
CA GLN A 331 -61.27 50.34 -5.24
C GLN A 331 -59.85 50.27 -5.82
N LEU A 332 -59.45 51.23 -6.65
CA LEU A 332 -58.08 51.29 -7.18
C LEU A 332 -57.03 51.55 -6.08
N ARG A 333 -57.30 52.42 -5.11
CA ARG A 333 -56.37 52.65 -4.00
C ARG A 333 -56.19 51.41 -3.12
N ASN A 334 -57.27 50.67 -2.88
CA ASN A 334 -57.20 49.41 -2.15
C ASN A 334 -56.41 48.37 -2.94
N LEU A 335 -56.64 48.27 -4.25
CA LEU A 335 -55.84 47.42 -5.14
C LEU A 335 -54.35 47.76 -5.06
N ILE A 336 -53.97 49.04 -5.18
CA ILE A 336 -52.58 49.50 -5.07
C ILE A 336 -51.98 49.07 -3.73
N ALA A 337 -52.68 49.33 -2.62
CA ALA A 337 -52.20 48.98 -1.28
C ALA A 337 -52.12 47.46 -1.02
N GLU A 338 -52.99 46.66 -1.66
CA GLU A 338 -52.90 45.20 -1.62
C GLU A 338 -51.70 44.71 -2.44
N MET A 339 -51.51 45.23 -3.65
CA MET A 339 -50.38 44.89 -4.51
C MET A 339 -49.03 45.24 -3.87
N GLU A 340 -48.90 46.40 -3.21
CA GLU A 340 -47.69 46.77 -2.47
C GLU A 340 -47.37 45.79 -1.33
N LYS A 341 -48.40 45.19 -0.71
CA LYS A 341 -48.22 44.17 0.35
C LYS A 341 -47.92 42.78 -0.21
N LEU A 342 -48.43 42.48 -1.41
CA LEU A 342 -48.28 41.19 -2.10
C LEU A 342 -47.11 41.17 -3.10
N ASN A 343 -46.28 42.21 -3.19
CA ASN A 343 -45.16 42.22 -4.12
C ASN A 343 -43.95 41.41 -3.61
N PHE A 344 -44.12 40.10 -3.51
CA PHE A 344 -43.08 39.14 -3.13
C PHE A 344 -42.16 38.75 -4.30
N TYR A 345 -42.47 39.13 -5.54
CA TYR A 345 -41.78 38.64 -6.74
C TYR A 345 -41.12 39.72 -7.60
N ASN A 346 -40.88 40.92 -7.09
CA ASN A 346 -40.15 41.96 -7.84
C ASN A 346 -40.71 42.14 -9.27
N ASP A 347 -42.04 42.06 -9.40
CA ASP A 347 -42.75 42.13 -10.68
C ASP A 347 -42.73 43.60 -11.13
N ASN A 348 -41.58 43.97 -11.70
CA ASN A 348 -41.29 45.33 -12.12
C ASN A 348 -42.33 45.85 -13.13
N GLU A 349 -42.93 44.95 -13.92
CA GLU A 349 -43.97 45.32 -14.88
C GLU A 349 -45.25 45.76 -14.16
N MET A 350 -45.70 45.02 -13.15
CA MET A 350 -46.87 45.42 -12.35
C MET A 350 -46.60 46.61 -11.45
N ASP A 351 -45.41 46.69 -10.85
CA ASP A 351 -45.04 47.83 -10.02
C ASP A 351 -45.08 49.13 -10.81
N GLU A 352 -44.48 49.16 -12.00
CA GLU A 352 -44.50 50.35 -12.85
C GLU A 352 -45.91 50.67 -13.32
N ALA A 353 -46.68 49.67 -13.76
CA ALA A 353 -48.09 49.84 -14.14
C ALA A 353 -48.93 50.49 -13.03
N ILE A 354 -48.78 50.01 -11.79
CA ILE A 354 -49.52 50.46 -10.61
C ILE A 354 -49.08 51.87 -10.21
N LYS A 355 -47.78 52.17 -10.20
CA LYS A 355 -47.25 53.53 -9.95
C LYS A 355 -47.84 54.55 -10.92
N ARG A 356 -48.00 54.20 -12.20
CA ARG A 356 -48.61 55.11 -13.19
C ARG A 356 -50.08 55.39 -12.88
N VAL A 357 -50.85 54.38 -12.47
CA VAL A 357 -52.25 54.57 -12.04
C VAL A 357 -52.31 55.41 -10.76
N GLN A 358 -51.45 55.14 -9.79
CA GLN A 358 -51.36 55.87 -8.54
C GLN A 358 -51.04 57.35 -8.76
N ALA A 359 -50.08 57.67 -9.63
CA ALA A 359 -49.75 59.05 -9.99
C ALA A 359 -50.96 59.84 -10.52
N VAL A 360 -51.82 59.19 -11.32
CA VAL A 360 -53.06 59.81 -11.80
C VAL A 360 -54.10 59.94 -10.68
N LEU A 361 -54.18 58.97 -9.76
CA LEU A 361 -55.12 59.02 -8.62
C LEU A 361 -54.73 60.01 -7.52
N ASP A 362 -53.46 60.39 -7.44
CA ASP A 362 -52.94 61.36 -6.48
C ASP A 362 -53.09 62.81 -6.96
N THR A 363 -53.31 63.03 -8.26
CA THR A 363 -53.71 64.36 -8.76
C THR A 363 -55.08 64.79 -8.22
N VAL A 364 -55.19 66.08 -7.87
CA VAL A 364 -56.41 66.70 -7.36
C VAL A 364 -57.57 66.45 -8.33
N PRO A 365 -58.78 66.04 -7.88
CA PRO A 365 -59.87 65.59 -8.76
C PRO A 365 -60.23 66.54 -9.92
N LYS A 366 -60.10 67.85 -9.72
CA LYS A 366 -60.38 68.87 -10.75
C LYS A 366 -59.36 68.91 -11.90
N HIS A 367 -58.16 68.40 -11.69
CA HIS A 367 -57.05 68.40 -12.66
C HIS A 367 -56.72 67.00 -13.17
N ARG A 368 -57.48 65.99 -12.74
CA ARG A 368 -57.26 64.61 -13.16
C ARG A 368 -57.65 64.43 -14.62
N ASN A 369 -56.72 63.96 -15.43
CA ASN A 369 -57.02 63.52 -16.79
C ASN A 369 -57.64 62.12 -16.74
N VAL A 370 -58.98 62.07 -16.76
CA VAL A 370 -59.73 60.80 -16.69
C VAL A 370 -59.57 59.98 -17.97
N GLY A 371 -59.32 60.63 -19.12
CA GLY A 371 -59.03 59.94 -20.38
C GLY A 371 -57.70 59.20 -20.34
N ASP A 372 -56.66 59.82 -19.76
CA ASP A 372 -55.36 59.18 -19.54
C ASP A 372 -55.49 57.97 -18.58
N LEU A 373 -56.28 58.10 -17.51
CA LEU A 373 -56.58 56.97 -16.62
C LEU A 373 -57.26 55.81 -17.34
N ASP A 374 -58.26 56.09 -18.19
CA ASP A 374 -58.96 55.07 -19.00
C ASP A 374 -57.99 54.31 -19.91
N THR A 375 -57.15 55.04 -20.64
CA THR A 375 -56.11 54.47 -21.51
C THR A 375 -55.12 53.60 -20.74
N LYS A 376 -54.65 54.05 -19.58
CA LYS A 376 -53.72 53.29 -18.72
C LYS A 376 -54.38 52.04 -18.15
N LEU A 377 -55.62 52.12 -17.67
CA LEU A 377 -56.35 50.96 -17.17
C LEU A 377 -56.59 49.91 -18.25
N ARG A 378 -56.92 50.30 -19.49
CA ARG A 378 -57.03 49.37 -20.63
C ARG A 378 -55.70 48.71 -20.96
N SER A 379 -54.61 49.47 -20.89
CA SER A 379 -53.26 48.95 -21.12
C SER A 379 -52.88 47.90 -20.07
N ILE A 380 -53.16 48.16 -18.79
CA ILE A 380 -52.92 47.21 -17.70
C ILE A 380 -53.79 45.97 -17.86
N ALA A 381 -55.08 46.13 -18.15
CA ALA A 381 -55.99 45.01 -18.37
C ALA A 381 -55.57 44.15 -19.57
N THR A 382 -55.05 44.78 -20.63
CA THR A 382 -54.51 44.09 -21.82
C THR A 382 -53.28 43.26 -21.48
N ILE A 383 -52.34 43.81 -20.70
CA ILE A 383 -51.14 43.09 -20.24
C ILE A 383 -51.51 41.94 -19.30
N CYS A 384 -52.34 42.19 -18.27
CA CYS A 384 -52.75 41.16 -17.32
C CYS A 384 -53.48 40.02 -18.02
N ARG A 385 -54.37 40.33 -18.97
CA ARG A 385 -55.08 39.32 -19.75
C ARG A 385 -54.14 38.46 -20.60
N ALA A 386 -53.15 39.07 -21.25
CA ALA A 386 -52.17 38.32 -22.02
C ALA A 386 -51.37 37.36 -21.12
N THR A 387 -50.90 37.85 -19.96
CA THR A 387 -50.20 37.01 -18.97
C THR A 387 -51.08 35.87 -18.45
N LEU A 388 -52.36 36.10 -18.18
CA LEU A 388 -53.28 35.05 -17.74
C LEU A 388 -53.47 33.97 -18.80
N LEU A 389 -53.63 34.36 -20.07
CA LEU A 389 -53.73 33.40 -21.18
C LEU A 389 -52.44 32.60 -21.38
N ASP A 390 -51.28 33.23 -21.19
CA ASP A 390 -49.98 32.53 -21.22
C ASP A 390 -49.83 31.52 -20.07
N LEU A 391 -50.61 31.68 -19.00
CA LEU A 391 -50.69 30.78 -17.84
C LEU A 391 -51.89 29.82 -17.92
N ASP A 392 -52.51 29.67 -19.10
CA ASP A 392 -53.72 28.85 -19.36
C ASP A 392 -54.96 29.23 -18.51
N GLU A 393 -54.98 30.44 -17.95
CA GLU A 393 -56.15 30.99 -17.24
C GLU A 393 -57.08 31.73 -18.22
N VAL A 394 -58.40 31.62 -17.98
CA VAL A 394 -59.42 32.22 -18.84
C VAL A 394 -60.13 33.37 -18.12
N PRO A 395 -59.58 34.60 -18.17
CA PRO A 395 -60.23 35.76 -17.55
C PRO A 395 -61.52 36.14 -18.28
N ARG A 396 -62.49 36.71 -17.54
CA ARG A 396 -63.78 37.15 -18.08
C ARG A 396 -63.61 38.10 -19.27
N SER A 397 -64.49 38.04 -20.28
CA SER A 397 -64.40 38.94 -21.42
C SER A 397 -64.60 40.40 -21.01
N ALA A 398 -63.76 41.29 -21.54
CA ALA A 398 -63.86 42.74 -21.37
C ALA A 398 -63.82 43.47 -22.73
N ARG A 399 -64.28 42.80 -23.79
CA ARG A 399 -64.28 43.33 -25.17
C ARG A 399 -65.03 44.66 -25.28
N ASP A 400 -66.17 44.76 -24.61
CA ASP A 400 -66.99 45.98 -24.58
C ASP A 400 -66.30 47.16 -23.86
N LEU A 401 -65.25 46.84 -23.08
CA LEU A 401 -64.36 47.79 -22.41
C LEU A 401 -63.07 48.03 -23.21
N GLY A 402 -63.04 47.66 -24.50
CA GLY A 402 -61.90 47.84 -25.39
C GLY A 402 -60.67 47.01 -25.05
N VAL A 403 -60.84 45.92 -24.29
CA VAL A 403 -59.79 44.93 -24.02
C VAL A 403 -60.09 43.68 -24.83
N ALA A 404 -59.26 43.37 -25.84
CA ALA A 404 -59.50 42.21 -26.70
C ALA A 404 -59.45 40.89 -25.92
N ASP A 405 -60.28 39.92 -26.29
CA ASP A 405 -60.31 38.61 -25.62
C ASP A 405 -59.03 37.81 -25.81
N THR A 406 -58.36 38.03 -26.94
CA THR A 406 -57.06 37.47 -27.30
C THR A 406 -56.16 38.63 -27.75
N PRO A 407 -55.53 39.35 -26.82
CA PRO A 407 -54.63 40.44 -27.16
C PRO A 407 -53.50 39.94 -28.06
N THR A 408 -53.26 40.61 -29.19
CA THR A 408 -52.10 40.27 -30.02
C THR A 408 -50.81 40.76 -29.36
N ILE A 409 -49.67 40.18 -29.74
CA ILE A 409 -48.35 40.60 -29.26
C ILE A 409 -48.13 42.12 -29.49
N GLU A 410 -48.62 42.66 -30.60
CA GLU A 410 -48.54 44.09 -30.91
C GLU A 410 -49.38 44.95 -29.96
N MET A 411 -50.57 44.48 -29.59
CA MET A 411 -51.42 45.16 -28.59
C MET A 411 -50.75 45.18 -27.22
N VAL A 412 -50.13 44.07 -26.79
CA VAL A 412 -49.40 44.01 -25.52
C VAL A 412 -48.18 44.93 -25.55
N ARG A 413 -47.42 44.95 -26.64
CA ARG A 413 -46.28 45.89 -26.82
C ARG A 413 -46.75 47.34 -26.81
N SER A 414 -47.86 47.65 -27.46
CA SER A 414 -48.44 49.00 -27.45
C SER A 414 -48.86 49.41 -26.04
N ALA A 415 -49.53 48.51 -25.31
CA ALA A 415 -49.95 48.73 -23.92
C ALA A 415 -48.75 48.97 -22.99
N ARG A 416 -47.64 48.24 -23.17
CA ARG A 416 -46.39 48.47 -22.42
C ARG A 416 -45.77 49.83 -22.69
N ARG A 417 -45.73 50.26 -23.97
CA ARG A 417 -45.24 51.61 -24.33
C ARG A 417 -46.09 52.71 -23.72
N GLU A 418 -47.41 52.52 -23.72
CA GLU A 418 -48.36 53.48 -23.14
C GLU A 418 -48.18 53.65 -21.61
N LEU A 419 -47.71 52.59 -20.95
CA LEU A 419 -47.37 52.61 -19.53
C LEU A 419 -45.90 52.98 -19.25
N ASP A 420 -45.11 53.24 -20.29
CA ASP A 420 -43.68 53.55 -20.18
C ASP A 420 -42.90 52.42 -19.47
N ILE A 421 -43.27 51.18 -19.78
CA ILE A 421 -42.61 49.97 -19.28
C ILE A 421 -41.62 49.52 -20.36
N GLU A 422 -40.35 49.90 -20.21
CA GLU A 422 -39.26 49.57 -21.16
C GLU A 422 -38.77 48.11 -21.08
N THR A 423 -39.37 47.30 -20.22
CA THR A 423 -38.90 45.94 -20.03
C THR A 423 -39.22 45.09 -21.27
N GLN A 424 -38.20 44.49 -21.89
CA GLN A 424 -38.41 43.32 -22.73
C GLN A 424 -39.27 42.34 -21.92
N PRO A 425 -40.23 41.59 -22.54
CA PRO A 425 -40.89 40.52 -21.83
C PRO A 425 -39.79 39.67 -21.21
N GLN A 426 -39.66 39.73 -19.89
CA GLN A 426 -38.98 38.68 -19.17
C GLN A 426 -39.90 37.49 -19.42
N LEU A 427 -39.62 36.74 -20.50
CA LEU A 427 -39.84 35.31 -20.47
C LEU A 427 -39.34 34.91 -19.10
N ILE A 428 -40.23 34.39 -18.27
CA ILE A 428 -39.85 33.89 -16.96
C ILE A 428 -38.75 32.88 -17.28
N ASP A 429 -37.50 33.29 -17.12
CA ASP A 429 -36.34 32.46 -17.37
C ASP A 429 -36.37 31.48 -16.23
N THR A 430 -37.14 30.42 -16.45
CA THR A 430 -37.16 29.22 -15.63
C THR A 430 -35.98 28.34 -15.98
N GLU A 431 -34.86 28.93 -16.43
CA GLU A 431 -33.59 28.23 -16.52
C GLU A 431 -33.33 27.63 -15.14
N PRO A 432 -33.10 26.30 -15.06
CA PRO A 432 -32.71 25.68 -13.83
C PRO A 432 -31.49 26.41 -13.28
N LEU A 433 -31.44 26.62 -11.96
CA LEU A 433 -30.20 26.94 -11.23
C LEU A 433 -29.19 25.80 -11.43
N GLU A 434 -28.63 25.69 -12.63
CA GLU A 434 -27.56 24.78 -12.98
C GLU A 434 -26.26 25.58 -13.08
N ARG A 435 -25.27 25.10 -12.32
CA ARG A 435 -23.83 25.38 -12.45
C ARG A 435 -23.28 26.62 -11.74
N GLN A 436 -23.39 26.60 -10.40
CA GLN A 436 -22.24 26.94 -9.54
C GLN A 436 -21.85 25.75 -8.65
N GLY A 437 -21.78 24.55 -9.23
CA GLY A 437 -21.01 23.45 -8.67
C GLY A 437 -19.55 23.68 -9.03
N ARG A 438 -18.76 24.22 -8.10
CA ARG A 438 -17.30 24.33 -8.25
C ARG A 438 -16.72 22.95 -8.52
N ASP A 439 -16.10 22.84 -9.68
CA ASP A 439 -15.18 21.77 -10.05
C ASP A 439 -13.94 21.87 -9.14
N LEU A 440 -13.93 21.08 -8.05
CA LEU A 440 -12.72 20.80 -7.28
C LEU A 440 -12.10 19.50 -7.83
N GLY A 441 -11.59 19.59 -9.05
CA GLY A 441 -10.65 18.61 -9.58
C GLY A 441 -9.30 18.65 -8.84
N PRO A 442 -8.54 17.53 -8.83
CA PRO A 442 -7.37 17.35 -7.99
C PRO A 442 -6.20 18.21 -8.48
N LYS A 443 -5.57 18.96 -7.57
CA LYS A 443 -4.30 19.66 -7.84
C LYS A 443 -3.23 18.63 -8.19
N ALA A 444 -2.86 18.58 -9.47
CA ALA A 444 -1.63 17.96 -9.92
C ALA A 444 -0.44 18.73 -9.32
N LEU A 445 0.39 18.02 -8.56
CA LEU A 445 1.72 18.46 -8.15
C LEU A 445 2.61 18.54 -9.39
N ASN A 446 2.89 19.76 -9.85
CA ASN A 446 3.98 20.02 -10.79
C ASN A 446 5.32 19.88 -10.07
N TYR A 447 6.02 18.79 -10.38
CA TYR A 447 7.42 18.58 -10.06
C TYR A 447 8.27 19.26 -11.14
N ASN A 448 9.08 20.24 -10.76
CA ASN A 448 10.01 20.94 -11.65
C ASN A 448 11.45 20.45 -11.37
N PRO A 449 12.16 19.84 -12.32
CA PRO A 449 13.48 19.29 -12.07
C PRO A 449 14.59 20.14 -12.69
N GLU A 450 14.72 21.43 -12.37
CA GLU A 450 15.95 22.18 -12.66
C GLU A 450 16.25 23.21 -11.57
N GLY A 451 17.35 22.96 -10.84
CA GLY A 451 17.77 23.80 -9.73
C GLY A 451 19.09 23.31 -9.12
N GLY A 452 20.13 23.24 -9.94
CA GLY A 452 21.48 22.99 -9.45
C GLY A 452 21.98 24.14 -8.58
N SER A 453 22.46 23.84 -7.38
CA SER A 453 23.39 24.69 -6.64
C SER A 453 24.18 23.91 -5.60
N ARG A 454 25.45 23.68 -5.96
CA ARG A 454 26.67 23.86 -5.16
C ARG A 454 26.67 23.34 -3.72
N CYS A 455 27.34 22.20 -3.53
CA CYS A 455 27.99 21.83 -2.26
C CYS A 455 29.11 22.82 -1.90
N PRO A 456 29.27 23.21 -0.63
CA PRO A 456 30.53 23.71 -0.12
C PRO A 456 31.37 22.54 0.40
N VAL A 457 32.63 22.53 -0.01
CA VAL A 457 33.72 21.76 0.59
C VAL A 457 33.98 22.31 1.97
N ILE A 458 33.98 21.45 2.99
CA ILE A 458 34.59 21.73 4.29
C ILE A 458 35.77 20.77 4.46
N LYS A 459 36.89 21.39 4.86
CA LYS A 459 38.22 20.81 5.10
C LYS A 459 38.23 19.77 6.21
#